data_AF-A0AA37CY99-F1
#
_entry.id   AF-A0AA37CY99-F1
#
_cell.length_a   1.000
_cell.length_b   1.000
_cell.length_c   1.000
_cell.angle_alpha   90.00
_cell.angle_beta   90.00
_cell.angle_gamma   90.00
#
_symmetry.space_group_name_H-M   'P 1'
#
loop_
_entity.id
_entity.type
_entity.pdbx_description
1 polymer ?
#
loop_
_entity_poly.entity_id
_entity_poly.type
_entity_poly.pdbx_seq_one_letter_code
_entity_poly.pdbx_strand_id
1 'polypeptide(L)' 'MEQVTIGIDRGSLPPHSDEQFEEWVRFCVGHQASIECDNPLSDMDMSALVLNIG' A
#
# COMPACT_ATOMS: atom_id res chain seq x y z
N MET A 1 10.34 -1.02 -19.28
CA MET A 1 9.53 -1.13 -18.06
C MET A 1 8.91 0.23 -17.87
N GLU A 2 7.58 0.30 -17.86
CA GLU A 2 6.88 1.55 -17.55
C GLU A 2 6.89 1.77 -16.03
N GLN A 3 7.10 3.01 -15.60
CA GLN A 3 7.06 3.40 -14.20
C GLN A 3 5.73 4.11 -13.93
N VAL A 4 4.98 3.60 -12.95
CA VAL A 4 3.74 4.22 -12.48
C VAL A 4 3.96 4.77 -11.09
N THR A 5 3.61 6.04 -10.89
CA THR A 5 3.58 6.68 -9.57
C THR A 5 2.14 6.78 -9.11
N ILE A 6 1.82 6.21 -7.95
CA ILE A 6 0.50 6.29 -7.33
C ILE A 6 0.56 7.13 -6.04
N GLY A 7 -0.54 7.83 -5.74
CA GLY A 7 -0.76 8.52 -4.49
C GLY A 7 -1.83 7.80 -3.67
N ILE A 8 -1.57 7.62 -2.38
CA ILE A 8 -2.48 6.98 -1.42
C ILE A 8 -2.76 7.99 -0.29
N ASP A 9 -4.03 8.18 0.06
CA ASP A 9 -4.39 9.01 1.21
C ASP A 9 -4.22 8.21 2.50
N ARG A 10 -3.02 8.33 3.07
CA ARG A 10 -2.63 7.68 4.32
C ARG A 10 -3.52 8.07 5.51
N GLY A 11 -4.09 9.27 5.50
CA GLY A 11 -4.94 9.77 6.60
C GLY A 11 -6.31 9.08 6.68
N SER A 12 -6.74 8.44 5.59
CA SER A 12 -8.01 7.69 5.53
C SER A 12 -7.93 6.27 6.11
N LEU A 13 -6.71 5.78 6.39
CA LEU A 13 -6.45 4.42 6.83
C LEU A 13 -6.45 4.30 8.38
N PRO A 14 -6.70 3.10 8.93
CA PRO A 14 -6.52 2.83 10.36
C PRO A 14 -5.12 3.24 10.86
N PRO A 15 -4.92 3.58 12.15
CA PRO A 15 -3.60 3.92 12.68
C PRO A 15 -2.56 2.82 12.43
N HIS A 16 -1.41 3.18 11.86
CA HIS A 16 -0.36 2.25 11.45
C HIS A 16 1.02 2.92 11.48
N SER A 17 2.08 2.12 11.60
CA SER A 17 3.47 2.59 11.48
C SER A 17 3.90 2.75 10.01
N ASP A 18 5.00 3.47 9.77
CA ASP A 18 5.59 3.59 8.43
C ASP A 18 5.96 2.21 7.85
N GLU A 19 6.51 1.32 8.68
CA GLU A 19 6.89 -0.04 8.29
C GLU A 19 5.67 -0.88 7.88
N GLN A 20 4.58 -0.79 8.65
CA GLN A 20 3.32 -1.47 8.33
C GLN A 20 2.71 -0.95 7.03
N PHE A 21 2.82 0.36 6.77
CA PHE A 21 2.37 0.94 5.51
C PHE A 21 3.18 0.45 4.32
N GLU A 22 4.52 0.43 4.43
CA GLU A 22 5.38 -0.07 3.36
C GLU A 22 5.13 -1.54 3.06
N GLU A 23 4.97 -2.37 4.08
CA GLU A 23 4.66 -3.78 3.94
C GLU A 23 3.33 -3.98 3.19
N TRP A 24 2.28 -3.26 3.61
CA TRP A 24 0.98 -3.28 2.96
C TRP A 24 1.05 -2.85 1.49
N VAL A 25 1.78 -1.78 1.19
CA VAL A 25 1.98 -1.34 -0.22
C VAL A 25 2.66 -2.43 -1.03
N ARG A 26 3.74 -3.04 -0.52
CA ARG A 26 4.46 -4.13 -1.22
C ARG A 26 3.56 -5.34 -1.46
N PHE A 27 2.70 -5.66 -0.49
CA PHE A 27 1.70 -6.72 -0.64
C PHE A 27 0.70 -6.40 -1.75
N CYS A 28 0.06 -5.22 -1.71
CA CYS A 28 -0.96 -4.84 -2.68
C CYS A 28 -0.45 -4.73 -4.13
N VAL A 29 0.80 -4.30 -4.33
CA VAL A 29 1.40 -4.24 -5.68
C VAL A 29 2.02 -5.57 -6.13
N GLY A 30 1.87 -6.63 -5.34
CA GLY A 30 2.34 -7.98 -5.64
C GLY A 30 3.86 -8.17 -5.53
N HIS A 31 4.58 -7.23 -4.90
CA HIS A 31 6.01 -7.38 -4.60
C HIS A 31 6.26 -8.30 -3.39
N GLN A 32 5.24 -8.48 -2.54
CA GLN A 32 5.24 -9.41 -1.41
C GLN A 32 4.00 -10.29 -1.49
N ALA A 33 4.15 -11.60 -1.26
CA ALA A 33 3.07 -12.58 -1.43
C ALA A 33 2.09 -12.63 -0.24
N SER A 34 2.49 -12.12 0.91
CA SER A 34 1.70 -12.11 2.14
C SER A 34 1.96 -10.84 2.93
N ILE A 35 1.12 -10.55 3.91
CA ILE A 35 1.28 -9.49 4.89
C ILE A 35 1.12 -10.08 6.29
N GLU A 36 1.84 -9.54 7.27
CA GLU A 36 1.68 -9.96 8.67
C GLU A 36 0.24 -9.73 9.16
N CYS A 37 -0.31 -10.70 9.90
CA CYS A 37 -1.71 -10.66 10.33
C CYS A 37 -1.98 -9.62 11.42
N ASP A 38 -0.95 -9.12 12.09
CA ASP A 38 -1.04 -8.03 13.08
C ASP A 38 -0.88 -6.65 12.43
N ASN A 39 -0.57 -6.59 11.13
CA ASN A 39 -0.62 -5.36 10.37
C ASN A 39 -2.09 -4.90 10.25
N PRO A 40 -2.46 -3.71 10.77
CA PRO A 40 -3.84 -3.23 10.79
C PRO A 40 -4.41 -2.96 9.39
N LEU A 41 -3.57 -2.98 8.36
CA LEU A 41 -3.96 -2.79 6.97
C LEU A 41 -4.16 -4.11 6.21
N SER A 42 -3.91 -5.28 6.84
CA SER A 42 -3.94 -6.60 6.17
C SER A 42 -5.26 -6.96 5.49
N ASP A 43 -6.38 -6.51 6.06
CA ASP A 43 -7.73 -6.71 5.51
C ASP A 43 -8.25 -5.50 4.70
N MET A 44 -7.43 -4.48 4.48
CA MET A 44 -7.83 -3.25 3.78
C MET A 44 -7.53 -3.32 2.29
N ASP A 45 -8.52 -2.95 1.47
CA ASP A 45 -8.34 -2.74 0.04
C ASP A 45 -7.55 -1.46 -0.25
N MET A 46 -6.66 -1.50 -1.24
CA MET A 46 -5.93 -0.32 -1.68
C MET A 46 -6.80 0.58 -2.57
N SER A 47 -7.01 1.81 -2.09
CA SER A 47 -7.52 2.92 -2.90
C SER A 47 -6.39 3.89 -3.21
N ALA A 48 -6.10 4.10 -4.50
CA ALA A 48 -5.01 4.96 -4.94
C ALA A 48 -5.39 5.76 -6.20
N LEU A 49 -4.71 6.89 -6.39
CA LEU A 49 -4.80 7.70 -7.60
C LEU A 49 -3.50 7.59 -8.41
N VAL A 50 -3.61 7.43 -9.72
CA VAL A 50 -2.43 7.49 -10.61
C VAL A 50 -2.00 8.95 -10.73
N LEU A 51 -0.76 9.23 -10.35
CA LEU A 51 -0.16 10.56 -10.44
C LEU A 51 0.69 10.73 -11.71
N ASN A 52 1.36 9.66 -12.16
CA ASN A 52 2.19 9.66 -13.36
C ASN A 52 2.30 8.25 -13.98
N ILE A 53 2.42 8.19 -15.31
CA ILE A 53 2.75 6.98 -16.09
C ILE A 53 3.87 7.39 -17.05
N GLY A 54 5.03 6.73 -16.97
CA GLY A 54 6.22 7.04 -17.78
C GLY A 54 6.97 5.83 -18.29
#